data_AF-A0A352IMS3-F1
#
_entry.id   AF-A0A352IMS3-F1
#
_cell.length_a   1.000
_cell.length_b   1.000
_cell.length_c   1.000
_cell.angle_alpha   90.00
_cell.angle_beta   90.00
_cell.angle_gamma   90.00
#
_symmetry.space_group_name_H-M   'P 1'
#
loop_
_entity.id
_entity.type
_entity.pdbx_description
1 polymer ?
#
loop_
_entity_poly.entity_id
_entity_poly.type
_entity_poly.pdbx_seq_one_letter_code
_entity_poly.pdbx_strand_id
1 'polypeptide(L)' 'MAFDHRKYVAFKPVAKTDRRWPDKVIEKAPTWCAVDLRDGNQALVKPMSVAQKTRM' A
#
# COMPACT_ATOMS: atom_id res chain seq x y z
N MET A 1 -18.95 -25.31 -0.57
CA MET A 1 -18.95 -24.27 -1.62
C MET A 1 -17.62 -24.33 -2.36
N ALA A 2 -17.64 -24.44 -3.69
CA ALA A 2 -16.43 -24.39 -4.50
C ALA A 2 -16.03 -22.94 -4.80
N PHE A 3 -14.73 -22.70 -5.01
CA PHE A 3 -14.24 -21.41 -5.49
C PHE A 3 -14.82 -21.08 -6.87
N ASP A 4 -15.34 -19.87 -7.05
CA ASP A 4 -15.82 -19.37 -8.35
C ASP A 4 -14.95 -18.19 -8.81
N HIS A 5 -14.04 -18.47 -9.73
CA HIS A 5 -13.11 -17.50 -10.29
C HIS A 5 -13.81 -16.41 -11.13
N ARG A 6 -15.04 -16.64 -11.61
CA ARG A 6 -15.77 -15.69 -12.47
C ARG A 6 -16.23 -14.44 -11.74
N LYS A 7 -16.16 -14.43 -10.40
CA LYS A 7 -16.44 -13.27 -9.55
C LYS A 7 -15.38 -12.17 -9.66
N TYR A 8 -14.21 -12.48 -10.22
CA TYR A 8 -13.08 -11.57 -10.32
C TYR A 8 -12.69 -11.38 -11.78
N VAL A 9 -12.53 -10.12 -12.19
CA VAL A 9 -12.07 -9.78 -13.54
C VAL A 9 -10.57 -9.52 -13.53
N ALA A 10 -9.90 -9.91 -14.61
CA ALA A 10 -8.47 -9.61 -14.77
C ALA A 10 -8.22 -8.10 -14.84
N PHE A 11 -7.13 -7.65 -14.23
CA PHE A 11 -6.68 -6.26 -14.34
C PHE A 11 -6.30 -5.94 -15.79
N LYS A 12 -6.74 -4.79 -16.30
CA LYS A 12 -6.41 -4.34 -17.67
C LYS A 12 -4.98 -3.78 -17.70
N PRO A 13 -4.08 -4.30 -18.54
CA PRO A 13 -2.70 -3.81 -18.60
C PRO A 13 -2.62 -2.32 -18.95
N VAL A 14 -1.73 -1.59 -18.27
CA VAL A 14 -1.40 -0.21 -18.62
C VAL A 14 -0.32 -0.21 -19.70
N ALA A 15 -0.64 0.31 -20.88
CA ALA A 15 0.30 0.40 -21.99
C ALA A 15 1.31 1.54 -21.79
N LYS A 16 2.38 1.25 -21.06
CA LYS A 16 3.55 2.15 -20.92
C LYS A 16 4.79 1.52 -21.57
N THR A 17 4.87 1.68 -22.89
CA THR A 17 5.91 1.07 -23.74
C THR A 17 7.28 1.69 -23.51
N ASP A 18 7.33 2.97 -23.14
CA ASP A 18 8.54 3.75 -22.84
C ASP A 18 8.96 3.69 -21.36
N ARG A 19 8.56 2.65 -20.62
CA ARG A 19 8.88 2.53 -19.18
C ARG A 19 10.39 2.46 -18.97
N ARG A 20 10.91 3.34 -18.11
CA ARG A 20 12.34 3.42 -17.79
C ARG A 20 12.70 2.84 -16.42
N TRP A 21 11.71 2.57 -15.58
CA TRP A 21 11.93 2.03 -14.23
C TRP A 21 12.65 0.66 -14.20
N PRO A 22 12.56 -0.23 -15.22
CA PRO A 22 13.30 -1.50 -15.18
C PRO A 22 14.83 -1.35 -15.19
N ASP A 23 15.36 -0.30 -15.81
CA ASP A 23 16.81 -0.09 -15.97
C ASP A 23 17.40 0.89 -14.95
N LYS A 24 16.60 1.33 -13.96
CA LYS A 24 17.01 2.34 -12.97
C LYS A 24 17.27 1.70 -11.62
N VAL A 25 18.41 2.05 -11.02
CA VAL A 25 18.77 1.70 -9.65
C VAL A 25 18.42 2.87 -8.72
N ILE A 26 17.91 2.58 -7.51
CA ILE A 26 17.62 3.60 -6.50
C ILE A 26 18.95 4.09 -5.90
N GLU A 27 19.25 5.38 -6.01
CA GLU A 27 20.51 5.98 -5.53
C GLU A 27 20.33 6.83 -4.26
N LYS A 28 19.08 7.18 -3.92
CA LYS A 28 18.77 8.06 -2.78
C LYS A 28 17.45 7.66 -2.13
N ALA A 29 17.34 7.94 -0.84
CA ALA A 29 16.09 7.77 -0.11
C ALA A 29 15.02 8.75 -0.64
N PRO A 30 13.74 8.32 -0.73
CA PRO A 30 12.63 9.22 -1.02
C PRO A 30 12.29 10.07 0.21
N THR A 31 11.41 11.06 0.01
CA THR A 31 10.71 11.69 1.13
C THR A 31 9.72 10.71 1.73
N TRP A 32 9.83 10.48 3.04
CA TRP A 32 8.94 9.58 3.76
C TRP A 32 7.71 10.32 4.29
N CYS A 33 6.55 9.68 4.21
CA CYS A 33 5.32 10.11 4.86
C CYS A 33 4.78 8.92 5.66
N ALA A 34 4.96 8.96 6.97
CA ALA A 34 4.40 7.97 7.89
C ALA A 34 2.89 8.20 8.02
N VAL A 35 2.09 7.15 7.85
CA VAL A 35 0.62 7.21 7.92
C VAL A 35 0.04 6.33 9.03
N ASP A 36 0.90 5.86 9.92
CA ASP A 36 0.62 4.87 10.97
C ASP A 36 -0.50 5.33 11.92
N LEU A 37 -0.50 6.61 12.30
CA LEU A 37 -1.51 7.19 13.20
C LEU A 37 -2.91 7.30 12.59
N ARG A 38 -3.03 7.20 11.26
CA ARG A 38 -4.30 7.27 10.54
C ARG A 38 -4.64 5.95 9.87
N ASP A 39 -3.92 5.60 8.80
CA ASP A 39 -4.26 4.45 7.96
C ASP A 39 -3.94 3.13 8.69
N GLY A 40 -2.77 3.07 9.33
CA GLY A 40 -2.39 1.95 10.19
C GLY A 40 -3.37 1.77 11.35
N ASN A 41 -3.70 2.86 12.04
CA ASN A 41 -4.66 2.86 13.14
C ASN A 41 -6.07 2.39 12.73
N GLN A 42 -6.52 2.71 11.52
CA GLN A 42 -7.83 2.34 11.00
C GLN A 42 -7.93 0.85 10.69
N ALA A 43 -6.82 0.20 10.37
CA ALA A 43 -6.77 -1.24 10.11
C ALA A 43 -6.77 -2.09 11.40
N LEU A 44 -6.59 -1.49 12.58
CA LEU A 44 -6.56 -2.21 13.84
C LEU A 44 -7.98 -2.63 14.27
N VAL A 45 -8.09 -3.89 14.74
CA VAL A 45 -9.32 -4.40 15.38
C VAL A 45 -9.74 -3.53 16.57
N LYS A 46 -8.75 -3.06 17.35
CA LYS A 46 -8.94 -2.08 18.41
C LYS A 46 -8.11 -0.84 18.07
N PRO A 47 -8.74 0.30 17.76
CA PRO A 47 -8.04 1.54 17.51
C PRO A 47 -7.13 1.93 18.67
N MET A 48 -6.00 2.57 18.36
CA MET A 48 -5.07 3.08 19.35
C MET A 48 -5.74 4.12 20.26
N SER A 49 -5.47 3.98 21.55
CA SER A 49 -5.73 5.01 22.55
C SER A 49 -4.84 6.25 22.30
N VAL A 50 -5.22 7.37 22.89
CA VAL A 50 -4.42 8.62 22.83
C VAL A 50 -2.99 8.37 23.30
N ALA A 51 -2.80 7.66 24.40
CA ALA A 51 -1.48 7.37 24.96
C ALA A 51 -0.60 6.53 24.02
N GLN A 52 -1.19 5.63 23.22
CA GLN A 52 -0.46 4.86 22.21
C GLN A 52 -0.07 5.72 21.02
N LYS A 53 -0.98 6.60 20.55
CA LYS A 53 -0.69 7.53 19.46
C LYS A 53 0.44 8.51 19.79
N THR A 54 0.53 8.96 21.04
CA THR A 54 1.60 9.89 21.48
C THR A 54 2.97 9.20 21.62
N ARG A 55 3.02 7.86 21.71
CA ARG A 55 4.26 7.09 21.85
C ARG A 55 4.87 6.65 20.51
N MET A 56 4.10 6.73 19.43
CA MET A 56 4.59 6.48 18.07
C MET A 56 5.13 7.76 17.46
#